data_AF-A0A7C1VEN1-F1
#
_entry.id   AF-A0A7C1VEN1-F1
#
_cell.length_a   1.000
_cell.length_b   1.000
_cell.length_c   1.000
_cell.angle_alpha   90.00
_cell.angle_beta   90.00
_cell.angle_gamma   90.00
#
_symmetry.space_group_name_H-M   'P 1'
#
loop_
_entity.id
_entity.type
_entity.pdbx_description
1 polymer ?
#
loop_
_entity_poly.entity_id
_entity_poly.type
_entity_poly.pdbx_seq_one_letter_code
_entity_poly.pdbx_strand_id
1 'polypeptide(L)'
;MSWNRKDKSAADILSVKGLKMYFPIQKGLLRRVVGHTKAVDGIDFSIKRGETLGMVGESGSGKTTIGRCIVRVYDPTEGSISFHANGKMIDLLKLKGKELQGMRKKIQMLFQDPF
;
A
#
# COMPACT_ATOMS: atom_id res chain seq x y z
N MET A 1 -31.47 12.79 23.74
CA MET A 1 -30.79 11.99 22.70
C MET A 1 -29.28 12.12 22.88
N SER A 2 -28.70 11.22 23.67
CA SER A 2 -27.25 11.20 23.94
C SER A 2 -26.55 10.37 22.87
N TRP A 3 -25.72 11.00 22.05
CA TRP A 3 -24.83 10.29 21.13
C TRP A 3 -23.70 9.68 21.95
N ASN A 4 -23.81 8.38 22.23
CA ASN A 4 -22.82 7.62 22.97
C ASN A 4 -21.52 7.49 22.15
N ARG A 5 -20.55 8.37 22.44
CA ARG A 5 -19.23 8.44 21.79
C ARG A 5 -18.22 7.46 22.42
N LYS A 6 -18.68 6.35 23.00
CA LYS A 6 -17.86 5.39 23.75
C LYS A 6 -17.66 4.05 23.02
N ASP A 7 -17.23 4.10 21.76
CA ASP A 7 -16.69 2.91 21.10
C ASP A 7 -15.62 3.24 20.03
N LYS A 8 -14.62 4.07 20.40
CA LYS A 8 -13.56 4.51 19.47
C LYS A 8 -12.16 4.42 20.09
N SER A 9 -11.73 3.21 20.43
CA SER A 9 -10.34 2.84 20.09
C SER A 9 -10.34 2.72 18.57
N ALA A 10 -9.98 3.79 17.85
CA ALA A 10 -10.09 3.83 16.40
C ALA A 10 -9.18 2.77 15.78
N ALA A 11 -9.75 1.61 15.45
CA ALA A 11 -9.04 0.52 14.81
C ALA A 11 -8.44 1.01 13.50
N ASP A 12 -7.21 0.57 13.22
CA ASP A 12 -6.53 0.85 11.96
C ASP A 12 -7.38 0.34 10.79
N ILE A 13 -7.62 1.20 9.80
CA ILE A 13 -8.18 0.79 8.51
C ILE A 13 -7.09 0.23 7.59
N LEU A 14 -5.86 0.72 7.73
CA LEU A 14 -4.68 0.30 6.98
C LEU A 14 -3.48 0.20 7.93
N SER A 15 -2.69 -0.86 7.81
CA SER A 15 -1.40 -1.01 8.47
C SER A 15 -0.37 -1.50 7.46
N VAL A 16 0.74 -0.78 7.34
CA VAL A 16 1.86 -1.08 6.47
C VAL A 16 3.08 -1.30 7.36
N LYS A 17 3.76 -2.44 7.17
CA LYS A 17 4.94 -2.79 7.98
C LYS A 17 6.10 -3.27 7.12
N GLY A 18 7.28 -2.69 7.32
CA GLY A 18 8.53 -3.03 6.65
C GLY A 18 8.41 -3.03 5.12
N LEU A 19 7.58 -2.15 4.55
CA LEU A 19 7.28 -2.19 3.12
C LEU A 19 8.54 -1.86 2.32
N LYS A 20 8.91 -2.75 1.39
CA LYS A 20 10.00 -2.54 0.43
C LYS A 20 9.49 -2.75 -0.99
N MET A 21 9.95 -1.88 -1.89
CA MET A 21 9.68 -2.01 -3.32
C MET A 21 10.95 -1.66 -4.10
N TYR A 22 11.58 -2.67 -4.66
CA TYR A 22 12.83 -2.56 -5.41
C TYR A 22 12.58 -2.94 -6.86
N PHE A 23 12.95 -2.05 -7.78
CA PHE A 23 12.81 -2.28 -9.23
C PHE A 23 14.13 -2.77 -9.81
N PRO A 24 14.15 -3.85 -10.63
CA PRO A 24 15.38 -4.35 -11.22
C PRO A 24 15.93 -3.39 -12.28
N ILE A 25 17.24 -3.18 -12.25
CA ILE A 25 17.98 -2.47 -13.30
C ILE A 25 18.54 -3.53 -14.25
N GLN A 26 18.07 -3.51 -15.49
CA GLN A 26 18.50 -4.46 -16.54
C GLN A 26 19.46 -3.78 -17.51
N LYS A 27 20.54 -4.48 -17.91
CA LYS A 27 21.51 -4.00 -18.91
C LYS A 27 21.87 -5.06 -19.96
N GLY A 28 22.32 -4.57 -21.12
CA GLY A 28 22.80 -5.37 -22.25
C GLY A 28 21.69 -6.00 -23.08
N LEU A 29 22.07 -6.60 -24.22
CA LEU A 29 21.15 -7.26 -25.15
C LEU A 29 20.35 -8.40 -24.50
N LEU A 30 20.91 -9.05 -23.47
CA LEU A 30 20.30 -10.16 -22.75
C LEU A 30 19.48 -9.73 -21.51
N ARG A 31 19.26 -8.42 -21.27
CA ARG A 31 18.49 -7.87 -20.14
C ARG A 31 18.86 -8.47 -18.77
N ARG A 32 20.16 -8.67 -18.51
CA ARG A 32 20.61 -9.21 -17.21
C ARG A 32 20.36 -8.17 -16.10
N VAL A 33 19.87 -8.63 -14.95
CA VAL A 33 19.71 -7.78 -13.76
C VAL A 33 21.09 -7.48 -13.19
N VAL A 34 21.44 -6.20 -13.13
CA VAL A 34 22.75 -5.71 -12.67
C VAL A 34 22.66 -4.88 -11.38
N GLY A 35 21.45 -4.65 -10.88
CA GLY A 35 21.21 -3.86 -9.67
C GLY A 35 19.71 -3.67 -9.43
N HIS A 36 19.38 -2.92 -8.38
CA HIS A 36 18.01 -2.56 -8.06
C HIS A 36 17.90 -1.09 -7.64
N THR A 37 16.87 -0.41 -8.13
CA THR A 37 16.46 0.89 -7.61
C THR A 37 15.53 0.68 -6.43
N LYS A 38 15.94 1.15 -5.25
CA LYS A 38 15.14 1.08 -4.03
C LYS A 38 14.12 2.22 -4.01
N ALA A 39 12.92 1.99 -4.53
CA ALA A 39 11.88 3.01 -4.57
C ALA A 39 11.16 3.19 -3.22
N VAL A 40 11.10 2.14 -2.41
CA VAL A 40 10.66 2.16 -1.01
C VAL A 40 11.56 1.21 -0.23
N ASP A 41 12.13 1.64 0.89
CA ASP A 41 13.09 0.86 1.66
C ASP A 41 12.72 0.77 3.15
N GLY A 42 11.77 -0.09 3.49
CA GLY A 42 11.47 -0.45 4.87
C GLY A 42 10.68 0.61 5.62
N ILE A 43 9.50 0.97 5.11
CA ILE A 43 8.63 1.94 5.78
C ILE A 43 7.52 1.28 6.60
N ASP A 44 7.16 1.93 7.69
CA ASP A 44 6.09 1.54 8.61
C ASP A 44 5.13 2.71 8.82
N PHE A 45 3.84 2.47 8.67
CA PHE A 45 2.80 3.43 9.07
C PHE A 45 1.44 2.74 9.20
N SER A 46 0.52 3.37 9.92
CA SER A 46 -0.89 2.98 9.95
C SER A 46 -1.80 4.18 9.76
N ILE A 47 -3.03 3.90 9.36
CA ILE A 47 -4.09 4.89 9.20
C ILE A 47 -5.29 4.37 9.99
N LYS A 48 -5.81 5.18 10.91
CA LYS A 48 -7.01 4.87 11.67
C LYS A 48 -8.27 5.07 10.85
N ARG A 49 -9.35 4.38 11.20
CA ARG A 49 -10.65 4.63 10.56
C ARG A 49 -11.07 6.09 10.74
N GLY A 50 -11.25 6.79 9.61
CA GLY A 50 -11.63 8.20 9.57
C GLY A 50 -10.45 9.18 9.65
N GLU A 51 -9.22 8.68 9.67
CA GLU A 51 -8.01 9.49 9.55
C GLU A 51 -7.66 9.74 8.09
N THR A 52 -7.14 10.92 7.81
CA THR A 52 -6.58 11.29 6.51
C THR A 52 -5.07 11.42 6.66
N LEU A 53 -4.32 10.62 5.91
CA LEU A 53 -2.86 10.71 5.84
C LEU A 53 -2.44 11.45 4.58
N GLY A 54 -1.71 12.56 4.74
CA GLY A 54 -1.03 13.26 3.66
C GLY A 54 0.43 12.81 3.55
N MET A 55 0.88 12.51 2.33
CA MET A 55 2.28 12.17 2.07
C MET A 55 2.91 13.22 1.16
N VAL A 56 3.98 13.85 1.64
CA VAL A 56 4.71 14.91 0.94
C VAL A 56 6.16 14.50 0.72
N GLY A 57 6.79 15.07 -0.30
CA GLY A 57 8.19 14.80 -0.65
C GLY A 57 8.50 15.19 -2.08
N GLU A 58 9.78 15.21 -2.43
CA GLU A 58 10.28 15.59 -3.76
C GLU A 58 9.79 14.62 -4.87
N SER A 59 9.91 15.03 -6.13
CA SER A 59 9.68 14.11 -7.25
C SER A 59 10.60 12.89 -7.12
N GLY A 60 10.07 11.69 -7.36
CA GLY A 60 10.85 10.44 -7.25
C GLY A 60 11.01 9.86 -5.84
N SER A 61 10.53 10.51 -4.77
CA SER A 61 10.62 10.01 -3.38
C SER A 61 9.81 8.75 -3.05
N GLY A 62 9.14 8.12 -4.02
CA GLY A 62 8.42 6.86 -3.81
C GLY A 62 6.94 6.97 -3.41
N LYS A 63 6.38 8.18 -3.29
CA LYS A 63 4.95 8.41 -2.92
C LYS A 63 3.98 7.61 -3.79
N THR A 64 4.10 7.72 -5.12
CA THR A 64 3.26 6.98 -6.08
C THR A 64 3.49 5.47 -5.98
N THR A 65 4.73 5.06 -5.72
CA THR A 65 5.09 3.64 -5.55
C THR A 65 4.38 3.05 -4.33
N ILE A 66 4.35 3.76 -3.21
CA ILE A 66 3.66 3.32 -1.98
C ILE A 66 2.16 3.14 -2.25
N GLY A 67 1.52 4.13 -2.86
CA GLY A 67 0.10 4.05 -3.23
C GLY A 67 -0.19 2.83 -4.12
N ARG A 68 0.63 2.60 -5.16
CA ARG A 68 0.50 1.44 -6.07
C ARG A 68 0.75 0.09 -5.37
N CYS A 69 1.62 0.04 -4.36
CA CYS A 69 1.83 -1.16 -3.55
C CYS A 69 0.58 -1.49 -2.71
N ILE A 70 -0.06 -0.48 -2.10
CA ILE A 70 -1.24 -0.65 -1.25
C ILE A 70 -2.41 -1.29 -2.02
N VAL A 71 -2.68 -0.80 -3.23
CA VAL A 71 -3.73 -1.38 -4.09
C VAL A 71 -3.29 -2.63 -4.86
N ARG A 72 -2.08 -3.14 -4.55
CA ARG A 72 -1.48 -4.32 -5.18
C ARG A 72 -1.39 -4.17 -6.71
N VAL A 73 -1.16 -2.96 -7.22
CA VAL A 73 -0.77 -2.72 -8.62
C VAL A 73 0.69 -3.12 -8.81
N TYR A 74 1.52 -2.85 -7.80
CA TYR A 74 2.83 -3.46 -7.66
C TYR A 74 2.80 -4.51 -6.55
N ASP A 75 3.46 -5.63 -6.78
CA ASP A 75 3.79 -6.60 -5.76
C ASP A 75 5.03 -6.11 -5.00
N PRO A 76 4.92 -5.77 -3.70
CA PRO A 76 6.08 -5.39 -2.92
C PRO A 76 7.14 -6.48 -2.91
N THR A 77 8.41 -6.06 -2.83
CA THR A 77 9.54 -6.98 -2.68
C THR A 77 9.50 -7.65 -1.31
N GLU A 78 9.20 -6.89 -0.26
CA GLU A 78 9.05 -7.40 1.11
C GLU A 78 8.05 -6.53 1.91
N GLY A 79 7.72 -6.99 3.12
CA GLY A 79 6.86 -6.30 4.07
C GLY A 79 5.46 -6.89 4.11
N SER A 80 4.53 -6.14 4.72
CA SER A 80 3.11 -6.50 4.75
C SER A 80 2.21 -5.28 4.62
N ILE A 81 1.04 -5.49 4.04
CA ILE A 81 0.00 -4.47 3.86
C ILE A 81 -1.31 -5.09 4.31
N SER A 82 -1.82 -4.67 5.47
CA SER A 82 -3.06 -5.17 6.04
C SER A 82 -4.16 -4.12 5.96
N PHE A 83 -5.36 -4.52 5.55
CA PHE A 83 -6.52 -3.64 5.42
C PHE A 83 -7.70 -4.20 6.20
N HIS A 84 -8.42 -3.34 6.92
CA HIS A 84 -9.58 -3.75 7.70
C HIS A 84 -10.83 -3.90 6.82
N ALA A 85 -11.24 -5.13 6.56
CA ALA A 85 -12.47 -5.44 5.84
C ALA A 85 -13.21 -6.63 6.46
N ASN A 86 -14.54 -6.64 6.33
CA ASN A 86 -15.39 -7.70 6.89
C ASN A 86 -15.16 -7.95 8.40
N GLY A 87 -14.94 -6.87 9.17
CA GLY A 87 -14.74 -6.96 10.62
C GLY A 87 -13.37 -7.45 11.08
N LYS A 88 -12.38 -7.61 10.18
CA LYS A 88 -11.03 -8.07 10.54
C LYS A 88 -9.93 -7.41 9.70
N MET A 89 -8.71 -7.46 10.20
CA MET A 89 -7.50 -7.11 9.44
C MET A 89 -7.15 -8.25 8.47
N ILE A 90 -6.99 -7.92 7.20
CA ILE A 90 -6.67 -8.87 6.13
C ILE A 90 -5.35 -8.44 5.49
N ASP A 91 -4.36 -9.33 5.48
CA ASP A 91 -3.09 -9.13 4.77
C ASP A 91 -3.31 -9.28 3.25
N LEU A 92 -3.16 -8.18 2.54
CA LEU A 92 -3.40 -8.08 1.10
C LEU A 92 -2.38 -8.85 0.27
N LEU A 93 -1.18 -9.12 0.80
CA LEU A 93 -0.14 -9.86 0.08
C LEU A 93 -0.45 -11.37 0.01
N LYS A 94 -1.30 -11.86 0.92
CA LYS A 94 -1.74 -13.27 0.93
C LYS A 94 -2.90 -13.54 -0.01
N LEU A 95 -3.58 -12.50 -0.50
CA LEU A 95 -4.74 -12.62 -1.36
C LEU A 95 -4.34 -12.84 -2.82
N LYS A 96 -5.10 -13.69 -3.51
CA LYS A 96 -4.92 -14.00 -4.94
C LYS A 96 -6.27 -14.03 -5.66
N GLY A 97 -6.23 -13.93 -6.99
CA GLY A 97 -7.39 -14.11 -7.87
C GLY A 97 -8.62 -13.30 -7.45
N LYS A 98 -9.76 -13.98 -7.27
CA LYS A 98 -11.05 -13.36 -6.96
C LYS A 98 -11.07 -12.62 -5.62
N GLU A 99 -10.34 -13.11 -4.62
CA GLU A 99 -10.30 -12.46 -3.29
C GLU A 99 -9.60 -11.10 -3.38
N LEU A 100 -8.47 -11.05 -4.08
CA LEU A 100 -7.74 -9.81 -4.33
C LEU A 100 -8.58 -8.83 -5.16
N GLN A 101 -9.28 -9.32 -6.20
CA GLN A 101 -10.21 -8.49 -6.98
C GLN A 101 -11.34 -7.92 -6.11
N GLY A 102 -11.91 -8.73 -5.20
CA GLY A 102 -12.91 -8.27 -4.25
C GLY A 102 -12.38 -7.17 -3.32
N MET A 103 -11.13 -7.28 -2.89
CA MET A 103 -10.49 -6.26 -2.06
C MET A 103 -10.18 -4.97 -2.82
N ARG A 104 -9.72 -5.05 -4.08
CA ARG A 104 -9.50 -3.86 -4.92
C ARG A 104 -10.77 -3.02 -5.12
N LYS A 105 -11.96 -3.64 -5.12
CA LYS A 105 -13.24 -2.90 -5.17
C LYS A 105 -13.53 -2.07 -3.91
N LYS A 106 -12.90 -2.42 -2.78
CA LYS A 106 -13.05 -1.71 -1.50
C LYS A 106 -12.00 -0.62 -1.29
N ILE A 107 -10.98 -0.57 -2.14
CA ILE A 107 -9.88 0.40 -2.07
C ILE A 107 -9.84 1.15 -3.40
N GLN A 108 -10.43 2.33 -3.44
CA GLN A 108 -10.44 3.16 -4.64
C GLN A 108 -9.15 3.97 -4.73
N MET A 109 -8.47 3.89 -5.86
CA MET A 109 -7.33 4.72 -6.18
C MET A 109 -7.73 5.74 -7.23
N LEU A 110 -7.47 7.01 -6.95
CA LEU A 110 -7.47 8.08 -7.94
C LEU A 110 -6.03 8.29 -8.38
N PHE A 111 -5.76 8.15 -9.68
CA PHE A 111 -4.45 8.41 -10.25
C PHE A 111 -4.28 9.92 -10.48
N GLN A 112 -3.06 10.43 -10.27
CA GLN A 112 -2.70 11.75 -10.79
C GLN A 112 -2.80 11.71 -12.33
N ASP A 113 -3.33 12.80 -12.91
CA ASP A 113 -3.90 13.01 -14.25
C ASP A 113 -3.70 11.99 -15.40
N PRO A 114 -4.74 11.80 -16.25
CA PRO A 114 -4.72 10.90 -17.40
C PRO A 114 -4.23 11.54 -18.73
N PHE A 115 -3.58 12.70 -18.70
CA PHE A 115 -3.17 13.41 -19.92
C PHE A 115 -2.00 12.74 -20.65
#